data_AF-A0A5D2R6W3-F1
#
_entry.id   AF-A0A5D2R6W3-F1
#
_cell.length_a   1.000
_cell.length_b   1.000
_cell.length_c   1.000
_cell.angle_alpha   90.00
_cell.angle_beta   90.00
_cell.angle_gamma   90.00
#
_symmetry.space_group_name_H-M   'P 1'
#
loop_
_entity.id
_entity.type
_entity.pdbx_description
1 polymer ?
#
loop_
_entity_poly.entity_id
_entity_poly.type
_entity_poly.pdbx_seq_one_letter_code
_entity_poly.pdbx_strand_id
1 'polypeptide(L)'
;MPKQEIWIGIPGDGRCLFRSVILGAWLRSGKQSPTERSQKVLADELRSKVADEFIKRRADTEWFVEGDFDNYVVQMRKPHIWGGEPELLMCSHVLKTAITVYMKEKKSASLKIMSEYGQEYGGRKDDRG
;
A
#
# COMPACT_ATOMS: atom_id res chain seq x y z
N MET A 1 -24.88 13.47 -2.98
CA MET A 1 -24.05 13.52 -4.20
C MET A 1 -23.14 12.30 -4.21
N PRO A 2 -23.08 11.50 -5.28
CA PRO A 2 -22.09 10.42 -5.35
C PRO A 2 -20.69 11.04 -5.24
N LYS A 3 -19.85 10.50 -4.36
CA LYS A 3 -18.43 10.90 -4.29
C LYS A 3 -17.82 10.61 -5.66
N GLN A 4 -17.36 11.64 -6.34
CA GLN A 4 -16.67 11.48 -7.62
C GLN A 4 -15.33 10.78 -7.34
N GLU A 5 -15.18 9.57 -7.86
CA GLU A 5 -13.95 8.80 -7.76
C GLU A 5 -12.90 9.40 -8.70
N ILE A 6 -11.78 9.85 -8.14
CA ILE A 6 -10.66 10.38 -8.90
C ILE A 6 -9.70 9.24 -9.18
N TRP A 7 -9.53 8.90 -10.46
CA TRP A 7 -8.57 7.92 -10.93
C TRP A 7 -7.23 8.59 -11.21
N ILE A 8 -6.18 8.15 -10.53
CA ILE A 8 -4.81 8.62 -10.78
C ILE A 8 -4.00 7.48 -11.36
N GLY A 9 -3.45 7.69 -12.56
CA GLY A 9 -2.57 6.71 -13.20
C GLY A 9 -1.23 6.61 -12.46
N ILE A 10 -0.73 5.38 -12.31
CA ILE A 10 0.56 5.09 -11.69
C ILE A 10 1.48 4.43 -12.73
N PRO A 11 2.74 4.89 -12.89
CA PRO A 11 3.70 4.27 -13.80
C PRO A 11 3.98 2.80 -13.48
N GLY A 12 4.13 1.98 -14.53
CA GLY A 12 4.48 0.56 -14.43
C GLY A 12 5.98 0.31 -14.40
N ASP A 13 6.66 0.74 -13.33
CA ASP A 13 8.13 0.65 -13.17
C ASP A 13 8.59 -0.29 -12.05
N GLY A 14 7.71 -1.21 -11.62
CA GLY A 14 7.93 -2.11 -10.48
C GLY A 14 7.67 -1.48 -9.11
N ARG A 15 7.36 -0.17 -9.03
CA ARG A 15 7.00 0.52 -7.78
C ARG A 15 5.50 0.81 -7.66
N CYS A 16 4.68 0.30 -8.58
CA CYS A 16 3.28 0.69 -8.69
C CYS A 16 2.52 0.56 -7.36
N LEU A 17 2.75 -0.51 -6.59
CA LEU A 17 2.14 -0.70 -5.27
C LEU A 17 2.53 0.42 -4.29
N PHE A 18 3.83 0.61 -4.06
CA PHE A 18 4.32 1.62 -3.13
C PHE A 18 3.97 3.05 -3.55
N ARG A 19 3.99 3.35 -4.86
CA ARG A 19 3.54 4.64 -5.41
C ARG A 19 2.05 4.87 -5.13
N SER A 20 1.21 3.87 -5.35
CA SER A 20 -0.24 3.96 -5.09
C SER A 20 -0.52 4.24 -3.61
N VAL A 21 0.14 3.50 -2.73
CA VAL A 21 -0.03 3.63 -1.27
C VAL A 21 0.46 4.99 -0.77
N ILE A 22 1.68 5.41 -1.14
CA ILE A 22 2.25 6.65 -0.63
C ILE A 22 1.53 7.88 -1.18
N LEU A 23 1.09 7.83 -2.46
CA LEU A 23 0.29 8.89 -3.05
C LEU A 23 -1.07 9.01 -2.33
N GLY A 24 -1.74 7.88 -2.06
CA GLY A 24 -2.99 7.88 -1.30
C GLY A 24 -2.82 8.48 0.10
N ALA A 25 -1.77 8.09 0.82
CA ALA A 25 -1.45 8.66 2.13
C ALA A 25 -1.13 10.16 2.06
N TRP A 26 -0.39 10.58 1.02
CA TRP A 26 -0.03 11.98 0.79
C TRP A 26 -1.26 12.85 0.54
N LEU A 27 -2.16 12.42 -0.34
CA LEU A 27 -3.39 13.15 -0.65
C LEU A 27 -4.34 13.22 0.56
N ARG A 28 -4.44 12.15 1.35
CA ARG A 28 -5.21 12.17 2.61
C ARG A 28 -4.69 13.20 3.61
N SER A 29 -3.39 13.52 3.58
CA SER A 29 -2.80 14.55 4.44
C SER A 29 -3.08 16.00 3.97
N GLY A 30 -3.88 16.18 2.91
CA GLY A 30 -4.24 17.50 2.37
C GLY A 30 -3.12 18.20 1.60
N LYS A 31 -2.02 17.49 1.31
CA LYS A 31 -0.88 18.01 0.57
C LYS A 31 -1.14 18.00 -0.94
N GLN A 32 -0.55 18.95 -1.65
CA GLN A 32 -0.58 18.97 -3.12
C GLN A 32 0.05 17.70 -3.69
N SER A 33 -0.53 17.18 -4.78
CA SER A 33 -0.01 15.98 -5.45
C SER A 33 1.48 16.13 -5.78
N PRO A 34 2.34 15.18 -5.36
CA PRO A 34 3.77 15.24 -5.60
C PRO A 34 4.07 14.94 -7.08
N THR A 35 5.18 15.51 -7.58
CA THR A 35 5.68 15.21 -8.93
C THR A 35 6.00 13.72 -9.08
N GLU A 36 6.03 13.21 -10.31
CA GLU A 36 6.37 11.80 -10.58
C GLU A 36 7.75 11.40 -10.01
N ARG A 37 8.73 12.32 -10.09
CA ARG A 37 10.07 12.15 -9.51
C ARG A 37 10.00 12.05 -8.00
N SER A 38 9.23 12.92 -7.35
CA SER A 38 9.03 12.89 -5.89
C SER A 38 8.32 11.59 -5.46
N GLN A 39 7.30 11.16 -6.20
CA GLN A 39 6.61 9.89 -5.95
C GLN A 39 7.56 8.69 -6.02
N LYS A 40 8.56 8.73 -6.92
CA LYS A 40 9.57 7.66 -7.02
C LYS A 40 10.39 7.55 -5.74
N VAL A 41 10.90 8.68 -5.25
CA VAL A 41 11.71 8.73 -4.03
C VAL A 41 10.88 8.29 -2.82
N LEU A 42 9.67 8.83 -2.67
CA LEU A 42 8.75 8.47 -1.58
C LEU A 42 8.36 6.99 -1.60
N ALA A 43 8.19 6.39 -2.79
CA ALA A 43 7.90 4.97 -2.93
C ALA A 43 9.10 4.10 -2.51
N ASP A 44 10.32 4.49 -2.87
CA ASP A 44 11.54 3.77 -2.47
C ASP A 44 11.80 3.90 -0.96
N GLU A 45 11.52 5.07 -0.37
CA GLU A 45 11.56 5.27 1.09
C GLU A 45 10.52 4.40 1.82
N LEU A 46 9.28 4.36 1.34
CA LEU A 46 8.24 3.51 1.90
C LEU A 46 8.64 2.03 1.81
N ARG A 47 9.16 1.60 0.66
CA ARG A 47 9.66 0.23 0.45
C ARG A 47 10.74 -0.14 1.45
N SER A 48 11.70 0.76 1.73
CA SER A 48 12.73 0.51 2.75
C SER A 48 12.11 0.33 4.13
N LYS A 49 11.16 1.19 4.53
CA LYS A 49 10.47 1.08 5.82
C LYS A 49 9.64 -0.19 5.94
N VAL A 50 9.03 -0.64 4.85
CA VAL A 50 8.29 -1.91 4.81
C VAL A 50 9.22 -3.09 5.05
N ALA A 51 10.40 -3.11 4.41
CA ALA A 51 11.41 -4.13 4.67
C ALA A 51 11.91 -4.12 6.13
N ASP A 52 12.04 -2.93 6.74
CA ASP A 52 12.37 -2.80 8.17
C ASP A 52 11.24 -3.32 9.06
N GLU A 53 9.97 -3.03 8.72
CA GLU A 53 8.81 -3.48 9.49
C GLU A 53 8.62 -5.00 9.41
N PHE A 54 8.96 -5.64 8.29
CA PHE A 54 9.05 -7.11 8.21
C PHE A 54 10.01 -7.68 9.25
N ILE A 55 11.25 -7.16 9.32
CA ILE A 55 12.24 -7.63 10.29
C ILE A 55 11.73 -7.47 11.72
N LYS A 56 11.15 -6.30 12.01
CA LYS A 56 10.58 -6.00 13.34
C LYS A 56 9.44 -6.95 13.72
N ARG A 57 8.67 -7.42 12.74
CA ARG A 57 7.51 -8.30 12.93
C ARG A 57 7.75 -9.74 12.49
N ARG A 58 9.01 -10.17 12.39
CA ARG A 58 9.38 -11.48 11.85
C ARG A 58 8.54 -12.63 12.43
N ALA A 59 8.33 -12.62 13.75
CA ALA A 59 7.52 -13.62 14.45
C ALA A 59 6.08 -13.74 13.92
N ASP A 60 5.49 -12.64 13.45
CA ASP A 60 4.12 -12.59 12.93
C ASP A 60 4.07 -12.78 11.40
N THR A 61 5.18 -12.55 10.69
CA THR A 61 5.19 -12.45 9.22
C THR A 61 5.92 -13.58 8.50
N GLU A 62 6.91 -14.20 9.13
CA GLU A 62 7.78 -15.18 8.46
C GLU A 62 7.00 -16.38 7.92
N TRP A 63 5.96 -16.82 8.62
CA TRP A 63 5.17 -18.00 8.24
C TRP A 63 4.37 -17.84 6.94
N PHE A 64 4.05 -16.61 6.52
CA PHE A 64 3.31 -16.33 5.28
C PHE A 64 4.18 -15.75 4.15
N VAL A 65 5.47 -15.53 4.41
CA VAL A 65 6.43 -15.13 3.38
C VAL A 65 6.91 -16.38 2.66
N GLU A 66 6.87 -16.37 1.33
CA GLU A 66 7.32 -17.50 0.54
C GLU A 66 8.86 -17.54 0.45
N GLY A 67 9.44 -18.69 0.80
CA GLY A 67 10.88 -18.94 0.70
C GLY A 67 11.68 -18.50 1.92
N ASP A 68 12.96 -18.19 1.71
CA ASP A 68 13.85 -17.71 2.78
C ASP A 68 13.52 -16.26 3.13
N PHE A 69 13.16 -16.02 4.41
CA PHE A 69 12.71 -14.72 4.89
C PHE A 69 13.78 -13.63 4.71
N ASP A 70 15.03 -13.93 5.04
CA ASP A 70 16.11 -12.94 4.99
C ASP A 70 16.41 -12.53 3.54
N ASN A 71 16.44 -13.50 2.62
CA ASN A 71 16.53 -13.20 1.19
C ASN A 71 15.30 -12.44 0.69
N TYR A 72 14.09 -12.80 1.11
CA TYR A 72 12.86 -12.09 0.73
C TYR A 72 12.95 -10.61 1.09
N VAL A 73 13.33 -10.28 2.33
CA VAL A 73 13.48 -8.89 2.79
C VAL A 73 14.56 -8.16 1.99
N VAL A 74 15.70 -8.81 1.70
CA VAL A 74 16.76 -8.23 0.87
C VAL A 74 16.27 -7.95 -0.56
N GLN A 75 15.52 -8.87 -1.18
CA GLN A 75 14.95 -8.67 -2.50
C GLN A 75 13.91 -7.53 -2.47
N MET A 76 13.04 -7.48 -1.45
CA MET A 76 11.97 -6.50 -1.37
C MET A 76 12.47 -5.05 -1.39
N ARG A 77 13.67 -4.80 -0.85
CA ARG A 77 14.33 -3.47 -0.93
C ARG A 77 14.70 -3.05 -2.36
N LYS A 78 14.82 -3.99 -3.30
CA LYS A 78 15.19 -3.69 -4.68
C LYS A 78 14.02 -3.05 -5.42
N PRO A 79 14.17 -1.87 -6.03
CA PRO A 79 13.01 -1.10 -6.48
C PRO A 79 12.17 -1.67 -7.63
N HIS A 80 12.65 -2.70 -8.32
CA HIS A 80 11.97 -3.35 -9.43
C HIS A 80 11.15 -4.58 -8.99
N ILE A 81 11.31 -5.02 -7.74
CA ILE A 81 10.55 -6.15 -7.20
C ILE A 81 9.11 -5.70 -6.93
N TRP A 82 8.16 -6.47 -7.43
CA TRP A 82 6.73 -6.19 -7.23
C TRP A 82 6.35 -6.50 -5.78
N GLY A 83 5.51 -5.64 -5.20
CA GLY A 83 4.87 -5.93 -3.93
C GLY A 83 3.53 -6.62 -4.14
N GLY A 84 3.03 -7.23 -3.07
CA GLY A 84 1.70 -7.82 -3.01
C GLY A 84 1.04 -7.63 -1.65
N GLU A 85 0.30 -8.64 -1.23
CA GLU A 85 -0.43 -8.67 0.03
C GLU A 85 0.46 -8.52 1.28
N PRO A 86 1.61 -9.23 1.42
CA PRO A 86 2.52 -9.04 2.54
C PRO A 86 2.98 -7.58 2.69
N GLU A 87 3.33 -6.92 1.59
CA GLU A 87 3.77 -5.52 1.59
C GLU A 87 2.63 -4.57 1.97
N LEU A 88 1.39 -4.84 1.57
CA LEU A 88 0.23 -4.02 1.92
C LEU A 88 -0.06 -4.07 3.41
N LEU A 89 0.03 -5.25 4.02
CA LEU A 89 -0.09 -5.40 5.47
C LEU A 89 0.99 -4.58 6.19
N MET A 90 2.26 -4.70 5.77
CA MET A 90 3.35 -3.93 6.37
C MET A 90 3.21 -2.42 6.12
N CYS A 91 2.75 -2.01 4.93
CA CYS A 91 2.45 -0.60 4.63
C CYS A 91 1.43 -0.03 5.63
N SER A 92 0.40 -0.81 5.97
CA SER A 92 -0.62 -0.36 6.94
C SER A 92 -0.02 -0.09 8.31
N HIS A 93 0.93 -0.92 8.76
CA HIS A 93 1.65 -0.75 10.02
C HIS A 93 2.63 0.42 10.00
N VAL A 94 3.36 0.61 8.89
CA VAL A 94 4.31 1.72 8.70
C VAL A 94 3.59 3.06 8.68
N LEU A 95 2.46 3.14 7.97
CA LEU A 95 1.68 4.38 7.81
C LEU A 95 0.64 4.58 8.91
N LYS A 96 0.38 3.57 9.75
CA LYS A 96 -0.68 3.58 10.78
C LYS A 96 -2.02 3.96 10.17
N THR A 97 -2.39 3.31 9.07
CA THR A 97 -3.62 3.60 8.34
C THR A 97 -4.11 2.36 7.62
N ALA A 98 -5.43 2.14 7.63
CA ALA A 98 -6.05 1.06 6.88
C ALA A 98 -5.89 1.24 5.36
N ILE A 99 -5.70 0.13 4.64
CA ILE A 99 -5.57 0.09 3.19
C ILE A 99 -6.61 -0.87 2.62
N THR A 100 -7.45 -0.37 1.72
CA THR A 100 -8.46 -1.17 1.01
C THR A 100 -8.04 -1.34 -0.45
N VAL A 101 -8.03 -2.59 -0.93
CA VAL A 101 -7.77 -2.94 -2.32
C VAL A 101 -9.09 -3.12 -3.04
N TYR A 102 -9.27 -2.36 -4.12
CA TYR A 102 -10.44 -2.44 -4.98
C TYR A 102 -10.08 -3.05 -6.33
N MET A 103 -11.00 -3.83 -6.88
CA MET A 103 -10.96 -4.28 -8.27
C MET A 103 -12.14 -3.68 -9.01
N LYS A 104 -11.87 -3.08 -10.17
CA LYS A 104 -12.91 -2.63 -11.09
C LYS A 104 -13.54 -3.83 -11.78
N GLU A 105 -14.86 -3.91 -11.76
CA GLU A 105 -15.57 -4.95 -12.50
C GLU A 105 -15.46 -4.73 -14.02
N LYS A 106 -15.32 -5.82 -14.79
CA LYS A 106 -15.14 -5.72 -16.25
C LYS A 106 -16.39 -5.21 -16.99
N LYS A 107 -17.57 -5.49 -16.44
CA LYS A 107 -18.87 -5.26 -17.10
C LYS A 107 -19.64 -4.06 -16.56
N SER A 108 -19.13 -3.43 -15.50
CA SER A 108 -19.81 -2.33 -14.82
C SER A 108 -18.76 -1.28 -14.41
N ALA A 109 -19.22 -0.09 -14.03
CA ALA A 109 -18.35 0.91 -13.42
C ALA A 109 -18.16 0.68 -11.91
N SER A 110 -18.59 -0.46 -11.37
CA SER A 110 -18.53 -0.72 -9.92
C SER A 110 -17.14 -1.16 -9.47
N LEU A 111 -16.87 -0.91 -8.19
CA LEU A 111 -15.68 -1.35 -7.49
C LEU A 111 -16.06 -2.43 -6.48
N LYS A 112 -15.34 -3.55 -6.55
CA LYS A 112 -15.42 -4.63 -5.56
C LYS A 112 -14.25 -4.53 -4.61
N ILE A 113 -14.51 -4.57 -3.31
CA ILE A 113 -13.46 -4.73 -2.29
C ILE A 113 -12.90 -6.16 -2.41
N MET A 114 -11.59 -6.26 -2.59
CA MET A 114 -10.88 -7.53 -2.67
C MET A 114 -10.26 -7.91 -1.33
N SER A 115 -9.66 -6.93 -0.65
CA SER A 115 -9.03 -7.11 0.65
C SER A 115 -8.89 -5.78 1.40
N GLU A 116 -8.74 -5.89 2.72
CA GLU A 116 -8.51 -4.78 3.63
C GLU A 116 -7.38 -5.16 4.60
N TYR A 117 -6.49 -4.21 4.86
CA TYR A 117 -5.32 -4.36 5.72
C TYR A 117 -5.26 -3.24 6.74
N GLY A 118 -4.83 -3.55 7.96
CA GLY A 118 -4.63 -2.54 9.01
C GLY A 118 -5.94 -1.98 9.57
N GLN A 119 -6.99 -2.81 9.66
CA GLN A 119 -8.29 -2.43 10.19
C GLN A 119 -8.19 -1.87 11.62
N GLU A 120 -7.17 -2.27 12.39
CA GLU A 120 -6.88 -1.73 13.72
C GLU A 120 -6.50 -0.23 13.70
N TYR A 121 -6.11 0.31 12.55
CA TYR A 121 -5.86 1.73 12.34
C TYR A 121 -7.03 2.46 11.68
N GLY A 122 -8.10 1.74 11.33
CA GLY A 122 -9.35 2.36 10.91
C GLY A 122 -9.98 3.06 12.10
N GLY A 123 -10.01 4.40 12.09
CA GLY A 123 -10.87 5.16 13.00
C GLY A 123 -12.29 4.62 12.94
N ARG A 124 -12.97 4.54 14.09
CA ARG A 124 -14.37 4.09 14.27
C ARG A 124 -15.17 4.31 13.00
N LYS A 125 -15.85 3.25 12.52
CA LYS A 125 -16.96 3.40 11.58
C LYS A 125 -17.79 4.57 12.09
N ASP A 126 -17.86 5.64 11.30
CA ASP A 126 -18.80 6.71 11.54
C ASP A 126 -20.19 6.07 11.58
N ASP A 127 -20.73 5.95 12.80
CA ASP A 127 -22.14 5.71 13.04
C ASP A 127 -22.92 6.83 12.35
N ARG A 128 -23.35 6.58 11.12
CA ARG A 128 -24.40 7.35 10.46
C ARG A 128 -25.54 6.39 10.16
N GLY A 129 -26.38 6.22 11.18
CA GLY A 129 -27.79 5.95 10.99
C GLY A 129 -28.50 7.08 10.25
#